data_AF-A0A0Q8QU06-F1
#
_entry.id   AF-A0A0Q8QU06-F1
#
_cell.length_a   1.000
_cell.length_b   1.000
_cell.length_c   1.000
_cell.angle_alpha   90.00
_cell.angle_beta   90.00
_cell.angle_gamma   90.00
#
_symmetry.space_group_name_H-M   'P 1'
#
loop_
_entity.id
_entity.type
_entity.pdbx_description
1 polymer ?
#
loop_
_entity_poly.entity_id
_entity_poly.type
_entity_poly.pdbx_seq_one_letter_code
_entity_poly.pdbx_strand_id
1 'polypeptide(L)'
;MRASAVQLTAFVALTAWQPAVAEPFPPTTGEFVRVEENNLLLGGMPDNPASGIATKAQIDAFFALLQAEKVEYRYVVGSCEDRAHFVAMLARKNNLPVSKIWAIAPARASLLSRQLLHVKDPLGLTSEISWGHHVAPVILVATDAAEPTAMVIDQSISPEAPIKLRDWMSALGTPGATYLVTGTNDYLFNSLNGLTVYDNGSGSPSPMSFTLPAWLPNILTGDFQKYSLQSQSSVDSVIAEGMAMNDLALAIYEVRLSVSSSDQAALKDVIKTEAAMTKLVSTGDVPSVSTAGRKSAQAFFAKRKTHWQERLTALH
;
A
#
# COMPACT_ATOMS: atom_id res chain seq x y z
N MET A 1 44.62 -61.84 -3.17
CA MET A 1 44.58 -60.46 -3.71
C MET A 1 43.62 -60.44 -4.89
N ARG A 2 42.37 -60.00 -4.66
CA ARG A 2 41.37 -59.79 -5.71
C ARG A 2 41.02 -58.31 -5.68
N ALA A 3 41.40 -57.58 -6.72
CA ALA A 3 40.95 -56.22 -6.95
C ALA A 3 39.54 -56.29 -7.53
N SER A 4 38.57 -55.66 -6.87
CA SER A 4 37.22 -55.47 -7.39
C SER A 4 37.08 -54.01 -7.78
N ALA A 5 36.74 -53.78 -9.06
CA ALA A 5 36.56 -52.47 -9.65
C ALA A 5 35.28 -51.81 -9.12
N VAL A 6 35.39 -50.56 -8.66
CA VAL A 6 34.25 -49.70 -8.35
C VAL A 6 33.83 -48.99 -9.63
N GLN A 7 32.65 -49.31 -10.15
CA GLN A 7 31.99 -48.53 -11.20
C GLN A 7 31.50 -47.21 -10.61
N LEU A 8 32.10 -46.09 -11.02
CA LEU A 8 31.54 -44.76 -10.83
C LEU A 8 30.50 -44.51 -11.93
N THR A 9 29.22 -44.51 -11.58
CA THR A 9 28.15 -44.00 -12.42
C THR A 9 28.17 -42.47 -12.35
N ALA A 10 28.57 -41.83 -13.44
CA ALA A 10 28.45 -40.39 -13.60
C ALA A 10 26.98 -40.01 -13.81
N PHE A 11 26.37 -39.36 -12.81
CA PHE A 11 25.12 -38.63 -12.99
C PHE A 11 25.42 -37.36 -13.80
N VAL A 12 25.08 -37.37 -15.08
CA VAL A 12 24.98 -36.16 -15.88
C VAL A 12 23.67 -35.46 -15.48
N ALA A 13 23.77 -34.47 -14.59
CA ALA A 13 22.68 -33.55 -14.37
C ALA A 13 22.53 -32.69 -15.63
N LEU A 14 21.51 -33.00 -16.43
CA LEU A 14 21.00 -32.11 -17.47
C LEU A 14 20.37 -30.90 -16.79
N THR A 15 21.17 -29.87 -16.51
CA THR A 15 20.64 -28.54 -16.25
C THR A 15 20.21 -27.97 -17.61
N ALA A 16 18.93 -28.10 -17.91
CA ALA A 16 18.31 -27.34 -18.99
C ALA A 16 18.51 -25.86 -18.67
N TRP A 17 19.39 -25.22 -19.44
CA TRP A 17 19.57 -23.79 -19.46
C TRP A 17 18.29 -23.18 -20.06
N GLN A 18 17.35 -22.78 -19.19
CA GLN A 18 16.30 -21.88 -19.62
C GLN A 18 16.94 -20.50 -19.77
N PRO A 19 16.86 -19.85 -20.94
CA PRO A 19 17.31 -18.47 -21.06
C PRO A 19 16.52 -17.64 -20.07
N ALA A 20 17.23 -16.87 -19.24
CA ALA A 20 16.63 -15.96 -18.28
C ALA A 20 15.66 -15.03 -19.02
N VAL A 21 14.36 -15.29 -18.85
CA VAL A 21 13.31 -14.34 -19.22
C VAL A 21 13.61 -13.09 -18.40
N ALA A 22 13.86 -11.96 -19.06
CA ALA A 22 14.01 -10.69 -18.38
C ALA A 22 12.74 -10.45 -17.56
N GLU A 23 12.84 -10.48 -16.23
CA GLU A 23 11.65 -10.33 -15.41
C GLU A 23 11.06 -8.93 -15.64
N PRO A 24 9.75 -8.81 -15.95
CA PRO A 24 9.09 -7.52 -16.16
C PRO A 24 8.92 -6.72 -14.86
N PHE A 25 9.33 -7.31 -13.74
CA PHE A 25 9.34 -6.77 -12.39
C PHE A 25 10.80 -6.74 -11.88
N PRO A 26 11.15 -5.86 -10.92
CA PRO A 26 12.45 -5.24 -10.91
C PRO A 26 13.62 -6.25 -10.84
N PRO A 27 14.67 -6.07 -11.66
CA PRO A 27 15.90 -6.83 -11.51
C PRO A 27 16.57 -6.50 -10.16
N THR A 28 17.21 -7.49 -9.54
CA THR A 28 18.05 -7.31 -8.36
C THR A 28 19.32 -6.55 -8.74
N THR A 29 19.26 -5.23 -8.61
CA THR A 29 20.46 -4.40 -8.54
C THR A 29 20.86 -4.24 -7.07
N GLY A 30 22.11 -3.90 -6.77
CA GLY A 30 22.54 -3.64 -5.38
C GLY A 30 21.76 -2.54 -4.63
N GLU A 31 20.89 -1.80 -5.33
CA GLU A 31 19.98 -0.79 -4.78
C GLU A 31 18.63 -1.38 -4.29
N PHE A 32 18.27 -2.61 -4.70
CA PHE A 32 16.94 -3.21 -4.48
C PHE A 32 17.04 -4.70 -4.11
N VAL A 33 16.34 -5.09 -3.05
CA VAL A 33 16.33 -6.48 -2.55
C VAL A 33 14.99 -7.13 -2.86
N ARG A 34 15.03 -8.37 -3.37
CA ARG A 34 13.81 -9.19 -3.58
C ARG A 34 13.23 -9.67 -2.24
N VAL A 35 11.94 -9.94 -2.24
CA VAL A 35 11.27 -10.47 -1.03
C VAL A 35 11.79 -11.85 -0.65
N GLU A 36 12.12 -12.69 -1.64
CA GLU A 36 12.73 -14.00 -1.48
C GLU A 36 14.13 -13.91 -0.85
N GLU A 37 14.88 -12.84 -1.15
CA GLU A 37 16.22 -12.60 -0.61
C GLU A 37 16.21 -12.19 0.88
N ASN A 38 15.06 -11.72 1.38
CA ASN A 38 14.88 -11.35 2.78
C ASN A 38 14.14 -12.42 3.62
N ASN A 39 13.80 -13.59 3.04
CA ASN A 39 12.99 -14.61 3.71
C ASN A 39 11.67 -14.07 4.31
N LEU A 40 11.10 -13.02 3.70
CA LEU A 40 9.89 -12.37 4.18
C LEU A 40 8.60 -13.11 3.76
N LEU A 41 8.68 -14.41 3.46
CA LEU A 41 7.57 -15.24 2.97
C LEU A 41 7.33 -16.45 3.88
N LEU A 42 7.48 -16.28 5.20
CA LEU A 42 7.31 -17.39 6.17
C LEU A 42 5.83 -17.75 6.44
N GLY A 43 4.88 -17.23 5.66
CA GLY A 43 3.44 -17.41 5.89
C GLY A 43 2.57 -17.38 4.63
N GLY A 44 1.36 -16.80 4.73
CA GLY A 44 0.35 -16.73 3.68
C GLY A 44 0.83 -15.93 2.48
N MET A 45 1.20 -16.63 1.41
CA MET A 45 1.76 -16.01 0.21
C MET A 45 0.82 -14.94 -0.36
N PRO A 46 1.34 -13.78 -0.83
CA PRO A 46 0.54 -12.82 -1.58
C PRO A 46 -0.12 -13.51 -2.78
N ASP A 47 -1.25 -12.97 -3.23
CA ASP A 47 -1.91 -13.51 -4.42
C ASP A 47 -0.98 -13.31 -5.62
N ASN A 48 -1.06 -14.21 -6.60
CA ASN A 48 -0.28 -14.05 -7.81
C ASN A 48 -0.66 -12.72 -8.50
N PRO A 49 0.33 -11.97 -9.00
CA PRO A 49 0.07 -10.77 -9.78
C PRO A 49 -0.69 -11.10 -11.06
N ALA A 50 -1.49 -10.14 -11.53
CA ALA A 50 -2.09 -10.20 -12.85
C ALA A 50 -1.00 -10.23 -13.92
N SER A 51 -1.08 -11.19 -14.84
CA SER A 51 -0.15 -11.36 -15.96
C SER A 51 -0.63 -10.70 -17.26
N GLY A 52 -1.83 -10.11 -17.26
CA GLY A 52 -2.42 -9.47 -18.44
C GLY A 52 -1.66 -8.22 -18.87
N ILE A 53 -1.56 -8.00 -20.18
CA ILE A 53 -0.96 -6.82 -20.78
C ILE A 53 -2.10 -5.90 -21.26
N ALA A 54 -2.09 -4.64 -20.82
CA ALA A 54 -3.03 -3.63 -21.29
C ALA A 54 -2.47 -2.86 -22.48
N THR A 55 -3.35 -2.44 -23.38
CA THR A 55 -3.02 -1.46 -24.42
C THR A 55 -2.96 -0.05 -23.85
N LYS A 56 -2.22 0.85 -24.52
CA LYS A 56 -2.22 2.28 -24.16
C LYS A 56 -3.64 2.87 -24.13
N ALA A 57 -4.50 2.49 -25.07
CA ALA A 57 -5.89 2.97 -25.13
C ALA A 57 -6.71 2.56 -23.90
N GLN A 58 -6.53 1.32 -23.40
CA GLN A 58 -7.17 0.87 -22.17
C GLN A 58 -6.68 1.66 -20.95
N ILE A 59 -5.38 1.95 -20.89
CA ILE A 59 -4.78 2.75 -19.82
C ILE A 59 -5.33 4.17 -19.83
N ASP A 60 -5.33 4.84 -20.99
CA ASP A 60 -5.81 6.21 -21.13
C ASP A 60 -7.31 6.32 -20.76
N ALA A 61 -8.12 5.37 -21.22
CA ALA A 61 -9.54 5.30 -20.89
C ALA A 61 -9.78 5.07 -19.39
N PHE A 62 -9.01 4.16 -18.78
CA PHE A 62 -9.10 3.92 -17.34
C PHE A 62 -8.67 5.15 -16.54
N PHE A 63 -7.58 5.81 -16.94
CA PHE A 63 -7.08 6.97 -16.20
C PHE A 63 -8.06 8.15 -16.28
N ALA A 64 -8.71 8.38 -17.43
CA ALA A 64 -9.79 9.36 -17.53
C ALA A 64 -10.97 9.03 -16.60
N LEU A 65 -11.32 7.75 -16.49
CA LEU A 65 -12.36 7.28 -15.56
C LEU A 65 -11.94 7.49 -14.09
N LEU A 66 -10.68 7.21 -13.75
CA LEU A 66 -10.13 7.46 -12.41
C LEU A 66 -10.16 8.95 -12.05
N GLN A 67 -9.80 9.84 -12.98
CA GLN A 67 -9.87 11.29 -12.77
C GLN A 67 -11.32 11.75 -12.52
N ALA A 68 -12.30 11.12 -13.18
CA ALA A 68 -13.71 11.43 -12.98
C ALA A 68 -14.23 11.05 -11.58
N GLU A 69 -13.63 10.05 -10.92
CA GLU A 69 -13.94 9.71 -9.52
C GLU A 69 -13.48 10.79 -8.52
N LYS A 70 -12.58 11.70 -8.92
CA LYS A 70 -12.06 12.79 -8.08
C LYS A 70 -11.52 12.28 -6.74
N VAL A 71 -10.79 11.18 -6.78
CA VAL A 71 -10.07 10.65 -5.62
C VAL A 71 -9.06 11.70 -5.15
N GLU A 72 -9.10 12.08 -3.87
CA GLU A 72 -8.13 13.02 -3.32
C GLU A 72 -6.81 12.31 -3.02
N TYR A 73 -5.74 12.76 -3.66
CA TYR A 73 -4.42 12.13 -3.66
C TYR A 73 -3.30 13.02 -3.09
N ARG A 74 -3.57 14.31 -2.84
CA ARG A 74 -2.57 15.26 -2.32
C ARG A 74 -2.34 15.10 -0.83
N TYR A 75 -3.31 14.56 -0.09
CA TYR A 75 -3.12 14.21 1.30
C TYR A 75 -2.41 12.85 1.42
N VAL A 76 -1.09 12.90 1.61
CA VAL A 76 -0.23 11.71 1.54
C VAL A 76 0.25 11.21 2.90
N VAL A 77 -0.33 11.71 4.00
CA VAL A 77 0.08 11.35 5.36
C VAL A 77 -0.32 9.91 5.73
N GLY A 78 -1.37 9.36 5.12
CA GLY A 78 -1.84 7.99 5.38
C GLY A 78 -2.78 7.46 4.28
N SER A 79 -3.37 6.28 4.51
CA SER A 79 -4.39 5.64 3.67
C SER A 79 -3.98 5.39 2.21
N CYS A 80 -2.71 5.05 1.97
CA CYS A 80 -2.23 4.68 0.63
C CYS A 80 -2.86 3.38 0.14
N GLU A 81 -3.02 2.41 1.05
CA GLU A 81 -3.69 1.14 0.90
C GLU A 81 -5.15 1.29 0.49
N ASP A 82 -5.88 2.26 1.07
CA ASP A 82 -7.28 2.52 0.75
C ASP A 82 -7.43 3.05 -0.67
N ARG A 83 -6.61 4.05 -1.04
CA ARG A 83 -6.57 4.59 -2.40
C ARG A 83 -6.18 3.51 -3.40
N ALA A 84 -5.11 2.77 -3.13
CA ALA A 84 -4.64 1.71 -4.01
C ALA A 84 -5.68 0.59 -4.17
N HIS A 85 -6.39 0.24 -3.10
CA HIS A 85 -7.44 -0.78 -3.16
C HIS A 85 -8.66 -0.28 -3.93
N PHE A 86 -9.12 0.95 -3.69
CA PHE A 86 -10.22 1.55 -4.47
C PHE A 86 -9.90 1.56 -5.97
N VAL A 87 -8.70 2.03 -6.35
CA VAL A 87 -8.27 2.07 -7.76
C VAL A 87 -8.18 0.65 -8.34
N ALA A 88 -7.69 -0.32 -7.56
CA ALA A 88 -7.67 -1.73 -7.99
C ALA A 88 -9.07 -2.31 -8.23
N MET A 89 -10.04 -2.01 -7.36
CA MET A 89 -11.44 -2.42 -7.56
C MET A 89 -12.05 -1.78 -8.82
N LEU A 90 -11.82 -0.48 -9.00
CA LEU A 90 -12.27 0.25 -10.17
C LEU A 90 -11.69 -0.32 -11.47
N ALA A 91 -10.40 -0.66 -11.47
CA ALA A 91 -9.72 -1.29 -12.59
C ALA A 91 -10.31 -2.67 -12.93
N ARG A 92 -10.55 -3.51 -11.91
CA ARG A 92 -11.19 -4.82 -12.08
C ARG A 92 -12.58 -4.70 -12.70
N LYS A 93 -13.42 -3.78 -12.20
CA LYS A 93 -14.76 -3.51 -12.75
C LYS A 93 -14.72 -3.12 -14.24
N ASN A 94 -13.61 -2.53 -14.68
CA ASN A 94 -13.37 -2.10 -16.06
C ASN A 94 -12.45 -3.06 -16.85
N ASN A 95 -12.27 -4.31 -16.38
CA ASN A 95 -11.47 -5.35 -17.03
C ASN A 95 -10.01 -4.96 -17.29
N LEU A 96 -9.43 -4.10 -16.44
CA LEU A 96 -8.04 -3.72 -16.53
C LEU A 96 -7.18 -4.64 -15.63
N PRO A 97 -6.17 -5.36 -16.17
CA PRO A 97 -5.40 -6.36 -15.44
C PRO A 97 -4.34 -5.72 -14.54
N VAL A 98 -4.77 -5.09 -13.45
CA VAL A 98 -3.87 -4.47 -12.48
C VAL A 98 -3.45 -5.44 -11.36
N SER A 99 -2.23 -5.23 -10.88
CA SER A 99 -1.64 -5.79 -9.65
C SER A 99 -1.39 -4.66 -8.65
N LYS A 100 -0.77 -4.94 -7.50
CA LYS A 100 -0.26 -3.90 -6.59
C LYS A 100 1.25 -4.00 -6.48
N ILE A 101 1.94 -2.87 -6.52
CA ILE A 101 3.35 -2.74 -6.15
C ILE A 101 3.43 -2.15 -4.74
N TRP A 102 4.18 -2.82 -3.88
CA TRP A 102 4.51 -2.38 -2.53
C TRP A 102 5.96 -1.92 -2.51
N ALA A 103 6.21 -0.75 -1.95
CA ALA A 103 7.52 -0.29 -1.53
C ALA A 103 7.57 -0.39 0.00
N ILE A 104 8.52 -1.15 0.52
CA ILE A 104 8.67 -1.39 1.94
C ILE A 104 9.98 -0.77 2.42
N ALA A 105 9.89 0.13 3.40
CA ALA A 105 11.07 0.76 3.96
C ALA A 105 11.99 -0.26 4.65
N PRO A 106 13.31 -0.04 4.66
CA PRO A 106 14.25 -0.90 5.40
C PRO A 106 13.86 -1.08 6.89
N ALA A 107 13.33 -0.04 7.52
CA ALA A 107 12.82 -0.11 8.90
C ALA A 107 11.61 -1.02 9.09
N ARG A 108 11.01 -1.56 8.03
CA ARG A 108 9.94 -2.57 8.11
C ARG A 108 10.41 -3.97 7.76
N ALA A 109 11.58 -4.10 7.15
CA ALA A 109 12.17 -5.39 6.79
C ALA A 109 13.28 -5.85 7.75
N SER A 110 13.84 -4.94 8.56
CA SER A 110 14.95 -5.25 9.46
C SER A 110 14.87 -4.53 10.80
N LEU A 111 15.19 -5.23 11.89
CA LEU A 111 15.36 -4.65 13.23
C LEU A 111 16.57 -3.71 13.32
N LEU A 112 17.47 -3.76 12.34
CA LEU A 112 18.74 -3.03 12.37
C LEU A 112 18.69 -1.69 11.61
N SER A 113 17.60 -1.41 10.89
CA SER A 113 17.44 -0.16 10.15
C SER A 113 16.33 0.71 10.73
N ARG A 114 16.53 2.04 10.65
CA ARG A 114 15.51 3.06 10.97
C ARG A 114 15.10 3.88 9.74
N GLN A 115 15.60 3.52 8.57
CA GLN A 115 15.35 4.24 7.34
C GLN A 115 13.90 4.03 6.89
N LEU A 116 13.20 5.13 6.64
CA LEU A 116 11.83 5.20 6.14
C LEU A 116 11.83 5.58 4.65
N LEU A 117 10.66 5.46 4.00
CA LEU A 117 10.44 6.11 2.72
C LEU A 117 10.26 7.61 2.95
N HIS A 118 10.72 8.44 2.01
CA HIS A 118 10.72 9.89 2.15
C HIS A 118 10.15 10.54 0.89
N VAL A 119 9.12 11.38 1.03
CA VAL A 119 8.54 12.14 -0.09
C VAL A 119 8.25 13.58 0.29
N LYS A 120 8.23 14.46 -0.71
CA LYS A 120 7.78 15.83 -0.53
C LYS A 120 6.28 15.87 -0.22
N ASP A 121 5.88 16.66 0.77
CA ASP A 121 4.47 16.92 1.06
C ASP A 121 3.83 17.79 -0.06
N PRO A 122 2.84 17.28 -0.82
CA PRO A 122 2.17 18.05 -1.86
C PRO A 122 1.38 19.25 -1.32
N LEU A 123 0.96 19.22 -0.06
CA LEU A 123 0.22 20.28 0.60
C LEU A 123 1.13 21.28 1.34
N GLY A 124 2.43 20.97 1.48
CA GLY A 124 3.39 21.82 2.19
C GLY A 124 3.03 22.08 3.66
N LEU A 125 2.32 21.15 4.30
CA LEU A 125 2.01 21.16 5.73
C LEU A 125 3.26 20.85 6.56
N THR A 126 4.13 20.01 6.01
CA THR A 126 5.48 19.72 6.49
C THR A 126 6.49 19.86 5.34
N SER A 127 7.78 19.84 5.64
CA SER A 127 8.82 19.82 4.60
C SER A 127 8.85 18.50 3.83
N GLU A 128 8.48 17.41 4.51
CA GLU A 128 8.58 16.04 4.03
C GLU A 128 7.63 15.14 4.83
N ILE A 129 7.19 14.05 4.21
CA ILE A 129 6.44 12.96 4.85
C ILE A 129 7.28 11.70 4.80
N SER A 130 7.32 10.97 5.92
CA SER A 130 8.00 9.68 6.01
C SER A 130 7.01 8.52 6.12
N TRP A 131 7.23 7.46 5.36
CA TRP A 131 6.39 6.26 5.40
C TRP A 131 7.15 4.99 5.76
N GLY A 132 6.48 4.07 6.46
CA GLY A 132 6.98 2.71 6.62
C GLY A 132 6.85 1.88 5.35
N HIS A 133 5.85 2.19 4.53
CA HIS A 133 5.58 1.52 3.28
C HIS A 133 4.76 2.44 2.38
N HIS A 134 4.68 2.12 1.10
CA HIS A 134 3.76 2.73 0.16
C HIS A 134 3.25 1.67 -0.80
N VAL A 135 2.03 1.82 -1.28
CA VAL A 135 1.42 0.89 -2.22
C VAL A 135 0.66 1.63 -3.31
N ALA A 136 0.76 1.12 -4.54
CA ALA A 136 0.03 1.64 -5.69
C ALA A 136 -0.35 0.49 -6.65
N PRO A 137 -1.41 0.63 -7.46
CA PRO A 137 -1.68 -0.27 -8.56
C PRO A 137 -0.57 -0.24 -9.61
N VAL A 138 -0.21 -1.41 -10.15
CA VAL A 138 0.80 -1.56 -11.21
C VAL A 138 0.22 -2.40 -12.35
N ILE A 139 0.61 -2.08 -13.59
CA ILE A 139 0.12 -2.75 -14.78
C ILE A 139 1.21 -2.89 -15.84
N LEU A 140 1.19 -4.00 -16.57
CA LEU A 140 2.01 -4.20 -17.76
C LEU A 140 1.31 -3.59 -18.97
N VAL A 141 2.02 -2.70 -19.68
CA VAL A 141 1.49 -1.99 -20.84
C VAL A 141 2.24 -2.42 -22.09
N ALA A 142 1.50 -2.76 -23.14
CA ALA A 142 2.05 -3.03 -24.45
C ALA A 142 2.75 -1.77 -24.98
N THR A 143 3.97 -1.92 -25.46
CA THR A 143 4.75 -0.86 -26.09
C THR A 143 5.22 -1.29 -27.46
N ASP A 144 5.82 -0.38 -28.22
CA ASP A 144 6.46 -0.72 -29.49
C ASP A 144 7.75 -1.54 -29.31
N ALA A 145 8.20 -1.75 -28.06
CA ALA A 145 9.34 -2.61 -27.73
C ALA A 145 8.94 -4.10 -27.67
N ALA A 146 9.95 -4.97 -27.67
CA ALA A 146 9.74 -6.42 -27.58
C ALA A 146 9.09 -6.86 -26.25
N GLU A 147 9.30 -6.10 -25.18
CA GLU A 147 8.81 -6.40 -23.84
C GLU A 147 7.78 -5.34 -23.37
N PRO A 148 6.76 -5.75 -22.62
CA PRO A 148 5.81 -4.80 -22.03
C PRO A 148 6.50 -3.93 -20.96
N THR A 149 6.02 -2.70 -20.79
CA THR A 149 6.53 -1.78 -19.77
C THR A 149 5.62 -1.77 -18.55
N ALA A 150 6.19 -1.94 -17.35
CA ALA A 150 5.45 -1.78 -16.10
C ALA A 150 5.19 -0.29 -15.80
N MET A 151 3.93 0.05 -15.62
CA MET A 151 3.44 1.39 -15.29
C MET A 151 2.69 1.36 -13.96
N VAL A 152 2.91 2.35 -13.11
CA VAL A 152 2.28 2.52 -11.80
C VAL A 152 1.23 3.62 -11.88
N ILE A 153 0.06 3.36 -11.34
CA ILE A 153 -1.06 4.31 -11.27
C ILE A 153 -1.05 4.90 -9.86
N ASP A 154 -0.40 6.05 -9.70
CA ASP A 154 -0.27 6.70 -8.39
C ASP A 154 -0.36 8.22 -8.55
N GLN A 155 -1.56 8.76 -8.35
CA GLN A 155 -1.81 10.19 -8.47
C GLN A 155 -1.11 11.01 -7.39
N SER A 156 -0.67 10.40 -6.28
CA SER A 156 0.07 11.11 -5.22
C SER A 156 1.51 11.45 -5.65
N ILE A 157 2.07 10.69 -6.60
CA ILE A 157 3.41 10.88 -7.16
C ILE A 157 3.32 11.48 -8.58
N SER A 158 2.41 10.99 -9.41
CA SER A 158 2.19 11.39 -10.79
C SER A 158 0.70 11.68 -11.04
N PRO A 159 0.24 12.91 -10.77
CA PRO A 159 -1.18 13.27 -10.78
C PRO A 159 -1.88 13.12 -12.13
N GLU A 160 -1.14 13.32 -13.22
CA GLU A 160 -1.68 13.51 -14.58
C GLU A 160 -1.57 12.29 -15.48
N ALA A 161 -0.77 11.29 -15.09
CA ALA A 161 -0.60 10.07 -15.89
C ALA A 161 -0.01 8.93 -15.05
N PRO A 162 -0.21 7.66 -15.46
CA PRO A 162 0.60 6.56 -14.98
C PRO A 162 2.08 6.83 -15.23
N ILE A 163 2.93 6.42 -14.29
CA ILE A 163 4.38 6.64 -14.31
C ILE A 163 5.11 5.31 -14.51
N LYS A 164 6.28 5.31 -15.14
CA LYS A 164 7.06 4.06 -15.26
C LYS A 164 7.46 3.56 -13.87
N LEU A 165 7.47 2.24 -13.68
CA LEU A 165 7.83 1.64 -12.39
C LEU A 165 9.16 2.18 -11.83
N ARG A 166 10.19 2.31 -12.66
CA ARG A 166 11.50 2.83 -12.23
C ARG A 166 11.45 4.29 -11.77
N ASP A 167 10.65 5.11 -12.45
CA ASP A 167 10.50 6.53 -12.10
C ASP A 167 9.71 6.67 -10.80
N TRP A 168 8.69 5.81 -10.57
CA TRP A 168 7.98 5.70 -9.29
C TRP A 168 8.91 5.28 -8.15
N MET A 169 9.72 4.22 -8.35
CA MET A 169 10.71 3.78 -7.35
C MET A 169 11.72 4.89 -7.04
N SER A 170 12.18 5.61 -8.06
CA SER A 170 13.10 6.75 -7.89
C SER A 170 12.46 7.90 -7.12
N ALA A 171 11.15 8.15 -7.29
CA ALA A 171 10.43 9.18 -6.58
C ALA A 171 10.29 8.89 -5.07
N LEU A 172 10.29 7.61 -4.67
CA LEU A 172 10.31 7.19 -3.27
C LEU A 172 11.71 7.25 -2.64
N GLY A 173 12.76 7.32 -3.47
CA GLY A 173 14.08 7.84 -3.13
C GLY A 173 14.83 7.13 -1.99
N THR A 174 14.47 5.89 -1.66
CA THR A 174 14.98 5.22 -0.45
C THR A 174 15.87 4.03 -0.80
N PRO A 175 17.20 4.16 -0.67
CA PRO A 175 18.13 3.05 -0.86
C PRO A 175 17.79 1.85 0.04
N GLY A 176 17.84 0.64 -0.52
CA GLY A 176 17.58 -0.59 0.22
C GLY A 176 16.10 -0.85 0.54
N ALA A 177 15.17 -0.04 0.01
CA ALA A 177 13.76 -0.37 0.06
C ALA A 177 13.50 -1.70 -0.67
N THR A 178 12.61 -2.51 -0.10
CA THR A 178 12.19 -3.80 -0.66
C THR A 178 10.93 -3.58 -1.48
N TYR A 179 10.87 -4.16 -2.67
CA TYR A 179 9.74 -4.01 -3.58
C TYR A 179 9.06 -5.35 -3.84
N LEU A 180 7.74 -5.37 -3.76
CA LEU A 180 6.93 -6.58 -3.93
C LEU A 180 5.73 -6.32 -4.80
N VAL A 181 5.50 -7.17 -5.80
CA VAL A 181 4.26 -7.15 -6.57
C VAL A 181 3.34 -8.24 -6.07
N THR A 182 2.10 -7.86 -5.77
CA THR A 182 1.07 -8.76 -5.26
C THR A 182 -0.18 -8.70 -6.12
N GLY A 183 -1.05 -9.69 -5.95
CA GLY A 183 -2.39 -9.64 -6.48
C GLY A 183 -3.21 -8.51 -5.86
N THR A 184 -4.36 -8.24 -6.47
CA THR A 184 -5.18 -7.10 -6.10
C THR A 184 -6.03 -7.32 -4.85
N ASN A 185 -6.17 -8.56 -4.34
CA ASN A 185 -6.88 -8.82 -3.08
C ASN A 185 -6.02 -8.55 -1.86
N ASP A 186 -4.70 -8.47 -2.00
CA ASP A 186 -3.80 -8.13 -0.90
C ASP A 186 -4.05 -6.68 -0.50
N TYR A 187 -4.74 -6.46 0.61
CA TYR A 187 -5.18 -5.14 1.06
C TYR A 187 -4.12 -4.45 1.92
N LEU A 188 -3.58 -5.16 2.93
CA LEU A 188 -2.53 -4.70 3.83
C LEU A 188 -1.64 -5.88 4.23
N PHE A 189 -0.46 -5.63 4.80
CA PHE A 189 0.40 -6.68 5.36
C PHE A 189 0.28 -6.77 6.88
N ASN A 190 0.46 -7.97 7.42
CA ASN A 190 0.61 -8.18 8.85
C ASN A 190 2.03 -7.83 9.28
N SER A 191 2.12 -7.40 10.52
CA SER A 191 3.36 -6.93 11.12
C SER A 191 3.42 -7.45 12.56
N LEU A 192 4.62 -7.50 13.14
CA LEU A 192 4.80 -8.06 14.48
C LEU A 192 4.08 -7.27 15.59
N ASN A 193 3.68 -6.03 15.33
CA ASN A 193 2.90 -5.25 16.27
C ASN A 193 1.44 -5.73 16.29
N GLY A 194 0.97 -6.18 17.45
CA GLY A 194 -0.32 -6.86 17.58
C GLY A 194 -0.25 -8.38 17.32
N LEU A 195 0.96 -8.94 17.23
CA LEU A 195 1.17 -10.39 17.13
C LEU A 195 0.43 -11.09 18.26
N THR A 196 -0.46 -12.00 17.88
CA THR A 196 -1.20 -12.82 18.81
C THR A 196 -0.68 -14.24 18.69
N VAL A 197 -0.07 -14.74 19.75
CA VAL A 197 0.55 -16.06 19.79
C VAL A 197 -0.41 -17.02 20.47
N TYR A 198 -0.63 -18.18 19.84
CA TYR A 198 -1.44 -19.26 20.36
C TYR A 198 -0.53 -20.34 20.94
N ASP A 199 -0.84 -20.80 22.15
CA ASP A 199 -0.16 -21.95 22.74
C ASP A 199 -0.66 -23.23 22.05
N ASN A 200 0.25 -23.94 21.38
CA ASN A 200 -0.05 -25.25 20.78
C ASN A 200 0.00 -26.39 21.83
N GLY A 201 0.31 -26.09 23.10
CA GLY A 201 0.40 -27.02 24.22
C GLY A 201 -0.77 -26.92 25.20
N SER A 202 -1.38 -28.07 25.50
CA SER A 202 -2.25 -28.37 26.64
C SER A 202 -3.18 -27.26 27.17
N GLY A 203 -4.28 -27.02 26.46
CA GLY A 203 -5.59 -26.78 27.11
C GLY A 203 -5.92 -25.37 27.58
N SER A 204 -5.08 -24.36 27.36
CA SER A 204 -5.50 -22.95 27.54
C SER A 204 -5.66 -22.28 26.18
N PRO A 205 -6.90 -22.03 25.70
CA PRO A 205 -7.16 -21.42 24.40
C PRO A 205 -6.98 -19.90 24.39
N SER A 206 -6.45 -19.31 25.46
CA SER A 206 -6.35 -17.86 25.59
C SER A 206 -5.11 -17.35 24.84
N PRO A 207 -5.27 -16.68 23.70
CA PRO A 207 -4.13 -16.13 22.99
C PRO A 207 -3.37 -15.12 23.86
N MET A 208 -2.05 -15.07 23.70
CA MET A 208 -1.24 -14.00 24.25
C MET A 208 -0.99 -12.96 23.17
N SER A 209 -1.55 -11.76 23.33
CA SER A 209 -1.21 -10.62 22.48
C SER A 209 0.10 -9.99 22.94
N PHE A 210 1.10 -10.03 22.08
CA PHE A 210 2.37 -9.34 22.28
C PHE A 210 2.29 -7.96 21.63
N THR A 211 2.41 -6.91 22.44
CA THR A 211 2.57 -5.54 21.92
C THR A 211 4.05 -5.21 21.93
N LEU A 212 4.65 -5.07 20.75
CA LEU A 212 6.01 -4.58 20.64
C LEU A 212 6.08 -3.15 21.19
N PRO A 213 7.11 -2.79 21.96
CA PRO A 213 7.35 -1.40 22.32
C PRO A 213 7.38 -0.49 21.09
N ALA A 214 6.78 0.70 21.17
CA ALA A 214 6.67 1.63 20.04
C ALA A 214 8.02 2.08 19.44
N TRP A 215 9.12 1.86 20.16
CA TRP A 215 10.48 2.15 19.69
C TRP A 215 11.12 1.01 18.88
N LEU A 216 10.51 -0.17 18.84
CA LEU A 216 10.92 -1.23 17.92
C LEU A 216 10.25 -1.02 16.56
N PRO A 217 11.00 -1.20 15.45
CA PRO A 217 10.41 -1.17 14.13
C PRO A 217 9.33 -2.25 14.03
N ASN A 218 8.17 -1.87 13.52
CA ASN A 218 7.10 -2.82 13.33
C ASN A 218 7.33 -3.58 12.02
N ILE A 219 8.07 -4.69 12.17
CA ILE A 219 8.56 -5.56 11.09
C ILE A 219 7.40 -6.31 10.43
N LEU A 220 7.43 -6.40 9.11
CA LEU A 220 6.47 -7.18 8.33
C LEU A 220 6.66 -8.69 8.59
N THR A 221 5.57 -9.43 8.74
CA THR A 221 5.64 -10.90 8.96
C THR A 221 5.76 -11.69 7.66
N GLY A 222 5.38 -11.07 6.54
CA GLY A 222 5.24 -11.72 5.25
C GLY A 222 3.81 -12.14 4.89
N ASP A 223 2.88 -12.03 5.84
CA ASP A 223 1.47 -12.34 5.58
C ASP A 223 0.73 -11.12 5.07
N PHE A 224 -0.18 -11.33 4.12
CA PHE A 224 -1.08 -10.28 3.63
C PHE A 224 -2.53 -10.52 4.07
N GLN A 225 -3.14 -9.45 4.56
CA GLN A 225 -4.57 -9.36 4.81
C GLN A 225 -5.29 -9.36 3.47
N LYS A 226 -6.05 -10.42 3.20
CA LYS A 226 -6.84 -10.56 1.98
C LYS A 226 -8.19 -9.86 2.13
N TYR A 227 -8.55 -9.06 1.14
CA TYR A 227 -9.87 -8.43 1.04
C TYR A 227 -11.00 -9.46 0.94
N SER A 228 -10.80 -10.53 0.15
CA SER A 228 -11.80 -11.56 -0.13
C SER A 228 -12.15 -12.46 1.05
N LEU A 229 -11.33 -12.48 2.12
CA LEU A 229 -11.52 -13.35 3.28
C LEU A 229 -12.22 -12.67 4.45
N GLN A 230 -12.50 -11.37 4.33
CA GLN A 230 -13.21 -10.61 5.34
C GLN A 230 -14.65 -10.36 4.90
N SER A 231 -15.55 -10.02 5.84
CA SER A 231 -16.87 -9.56 5.44
C SER A 231 -16.74 -8.32 4.57
N GLN A 232 -17.22 -8.38 3.33
CA GLN A 232 -17.06 -7.33 2.33
C GLN A 232 -17.49 -5.96 2.86
N SER A 233 -18.57 -5.93 3.65
CA SER A 233 -19.07 -4.73 4.31
C SER A 233 -18.12 -4.12 5.35
N SER A 234 -17.30 -4.92 6.05
CA SER A 234 -16.34 -4.39 7.01
C SER A 234 -15.15 -3.74 6.32
N VAL A 235 -14.60 -4.36 5.28
CA VAL A 235 -13.44 -3.79 4.57
C VAL A 235 -13.83 -2.59 3.71
N ASP A 236 -15.00 -2.62 3.07
CA ASP A 236 -15.54 -1.45 2.36
C ASP A 236 -15.71 -0.25 3.30
N SER A 237 -16.10 -0.49 4.55
CA SER A 237 -16.17 0.57 5.54
C SER A 237 -14.79 1.13 5.92
N VAL A 238 -13.74 0.31 5.93
CA VAL A 238 -12.37 0.77 6.20
C VAL A 238 -11.85 1.59 5.02
N ILE A 239 -12.00 1.09 3.79
CA ILE A 239 -11.59 1.83 2.58
C ILE A 239 -12.33 3.16 2.50
N ALA A 240 -13.65 3.17 2.71
CA ALA A 240 -14.43 4.41 2.70
C ALA A 240 -14.01 5.41 3.78
N GLU A 241 -13.56 4.92 4.93
CA GLU A 241 -13.03 5.76 6.01
C GLU A 241 -11.72 6.43 5.59
N GLY A 242 -10.74 5.69 5.07
CA GLY A 242 -9.50 6.27 4.58
C GLY A 242 -9.71 7.26 3.43
N MET A 243 -10.60 6.94 2.48
CA MET A 243 -10.97 7.85 1.40
C MET A 243 -11.64 9.13 1.92
N ALA A 244 -12.50 9.03 2.94
CA ALA A 244 -13.11 10.18 3.59
C ALA A 244 -12.13 11.01 4.43
N MET A 245 -11.11 10.38 5.03
CA MET A 245 -10.03 11.09 5.73
C MET A 245 -9.23 11.98 4.75
N ASN A 246 -8.91 11.47 3.55
CA ASN A 246 -8.23 12.25 2.52
C ASN A 246 -9.06 13.48 2.10
N ASP A 247 -10.37 13.29 1.87
CA ASP A 247 -11.28 14.38 1.53
C ASP A 247 -11.40 15.42 2.66
N LEU A 248 -11.48 14.96 3.92
CA LEU A 248 -11.54 15.85 5.08
C LEU A 248 -10.26 16.66 5.21
N ALA A 249 -9.10 16.02 5.07
CA ALA A 249 -7.82 16.71 5.17
C ALA A 249 -7.71 17.83 4.13
N LEU A 250 -8.15 17.58 2.91
CA LEU A 250 -8.22 18.61 1.89
C LEU A 250 -9.24 19.71 2.24
N ALA A 251 -10.42 19.35 2.70
CA ALA A 251 -11.43 20.33 3.09
C ALA A 251 -10.93 21.26 4.20
N ILE A 252 -10.13 20.73 5.14
CA ILE A 252 -9.42 21.51 6.14
C ILE A 252 -8.36 22.38 5.49
N TYR A 253 -7.48 21.83 4.65
CA TYR A 253 -6.39 22.55 4.01
C TYR A 253 -6.90 23.77 3.21
N GLU A 254 -7.93 23.57 2.40
CA GLU A 254 -8.53 24.57 1.52
C GLU A 254 -9.60 25.46 2.21
N VAL A 255 -9.77 25.35 3.53
CA VAL A 255 -10.70 26.19 4.32
C VAL A 255 -12.15 26.06 3.82
N ARG A 256 -12.56 24.84 3.47
CA ARG A 256 -13.92 24.53 2.98
C ARG A 256 -14.91 24.23 4.12
N LEU A 257 -14.43 24.18 5.36
CA LEU A 257 -15.27 23.96 6.54
C LEU A 257 -15.76 25.30 7.10
N SER A 258 -17.04 25.38 7.44
CA SER A 258 -17.64 26.56 8.09
C SER A 258 -17.29 26.60 9.58
N VAL A 259 -16.04 26.92 9.89
CA VAL A 259 -15.49 26.98 11.26
C VAL A 259 -14.84 28.33 11.57
N SER A 260 -14.58 28.59 12.85
CA SER A 260 -13.87 29.81 13.26
C SER A 260 -12.41 29.82 12.75
N SER A 261 -11.80 31.00 12.62
CA SER A 261 -10.39 31.11 12.20
C SER A 261 -9.42 30.40 13.16
N SER A 262 -9.73 30.40 14.47
CA SER A 262 -8.95 29.65 15.47
C SER A 262 -9.08 28.14 15.28
N ASP A 263 -10.28 27.63 15.02
CA ASP A 263 -10.50 26.21 14.73
C ASP A 263 -9.81 25.81 13.43
N GLN A 264 -9.86 26.67 12.42
CA GLN A 264 -9.22 26.44 11.13
C GLN A 264 -7.69 26.31 11.27
N ALA A 265 -7.07 27.14 12.12
CA ALA A 265 -5.64 27.04 12.42
C ALA A 265 -5.32 25.72 13.15
N ALA A 266 -6.09 25.39 14.19
CA ALA A 266 -5.90 24.16 14.94
C ALA A 266 -6.11 22.89 14.09
N LEU A 267 -7.11 22.89 13.19
CA LEU A 267 -7.36 21.78 12.27
C LEU A 267 -6.23 21.61 11.26
N LYS A 268 -5.55 22.69 10.83
CA LYS A 268 -4.37 22.58 9.97
C LYS A 268 -3.20 21.86 10.66
N ASP A 269 -3.10 21.95 11.99
CA ASP A 269 -2.14 21.16 12.74
C ASP A 269 -2.56 19.69 12.87
N VAL A 270 -3.87 19.42 12.96
CA VAL A 270 -4.41 18.04 13.02
C VAL A 270 -4.03 17.25 11.78
N ILE A 271 -4.17 17.84 10.59
CA ILE A 271 -3.88 17.15 9.32
C ILE A 271 -2.37 16.91 9.10
N LYS A 272 -1.49 17.31 10.01
CA LYS A 272 -0.05 16.97 9.88
C LYS A 272 0.25 15.51 10.25
N THR A 273 -0.65 14.83 10.95
CA THR A 273 -0.43 13.44 11.39
C THR A 273 -1.69 12.61 11.25
N GLU A 274 -1.53 11.36 10.83
CA GLU A 274 -2.62 10.39 10.75
C GLU A 274 -3.28 10.18 12.12
N ALA A 275 -2.47 10.01 13.18
CA ALA A 275 -2.99 9.77 14.53
C ALA A 275 -3.90 10.90 15.04
N ALA A 276 -3.58 12.17 14.76
CA ALA A 276 -4.44 13.28 15.15
C ALA A 276 -5.73 13.32 14.32
N MET A 277 -5.65 13.02 13.02
CA MET A 277 -6.83 12.87 12.16
C MET A 277 -7.75 11.76 12.65
N THR A 278 -7.21 10.59 13.01
CA THR A 278 -7.96 9.49 13.60
C THR A 278 -8.66 9.93 14.88
N LYS A 279 -7.97 10.63 15.79
CA LYS A 279 -8.61 11.17 17.02
C LYS A 279 -9.73 12.15 16.71
N LEU A 280 -9.55 13.05 15.74
CA LEU A 280 -10.58 13.99 15.33
C LEU A 280 -11.88 13.28 14.90
N VAL A 281 -11.77 12.27 14.05
CA VAL A 281 -12.95 11.60 13.48
C VAL A 281 -13.57 10.55 14.41
N SER A 282 -12.76 9.84 15.21
CA SER A 282 -13.22 8.73 16.06
C SER A 282 -13.75 9.20 17.42
N THR A 283 -13.01 10.07 18.12
CA THR A 283 -13.33 10.47 19.49
C THR A 283 -13.64 11.96 19.62
N GLY A 284 -13.19 12.76 18.66
CA GLY A 284 -13.16 14.22 18.79
C GLY A 284 -12.18 14.69 19.87
N ASP A 285 -11.22 13.85 20.28
CA ASP A 285 -10.23 14.21 21.31
C ASP A 285 -9.11 15.08 20.72
N VAL A 286 -9.50 16.30 20.36
CA VAL A 286 -8.61 17.36 19.89
C VAL A 286 -8.95 18.64 20.65
N PRO A 287 -8.37 18.84 21.85
CA PRO A 287 -8.72 19.96 22.73
C PRO A 287 -8.46 21.34 22.12
N SER A 288 -7.53 21.44 21.16
CA SER A 288 -7.22 22.67 20.44
C SER A 288 -8.32 23.12 19.47
N VAL A 289 -9.27 22.24 19.14
CA VAL A 289 -10.41 22.54 18.27
C VAL A 289 -11.67 22.64 19.11
N SER A 290 -12.46 23.69 18.92
CA SER A 290 -13.73 23.88 19.60
C SER A 290 -14.70 22.73 19.33
N THR A 291 -15.67 22.53 20.22
CA THR A 291 -16.73 21.52 20.02
C THR A 291 -17.50 21.75 18.71
N ALA A 292 -17.72 23.00 18.31
CA ALA A 292 -18.38 23.31 17.05
C ALA A 292 -17.50 22.94 15.84
N GLY A 293 -16.21 23.27 15.88
CA GLY A 293 -15.25 22.89 14.85
C GLY A 293 -15.13 21.38 14.68
N ARG A 294 -15.02 20.64 15.79
CA ARG A 294 -14.98 19.17 15.78
C ARG A 294 -16.24 18.56 15.16
N LYS A 295 -17.42 19.03 15.57
CA LYS A 295 -18.70 18.57 14.99
C LYS A 295 -18.79 18.87 13.49
N SER A 296 -18.32 20.03 13.05
CA SER A 296 -18.29 20.37 11.61
C SER A 296 -17.38 19.40 10.83
N ALA A 297 -16.18 19.12 11.33
CA ALA A 297 -15.25 18.19 10.70
C ALA A 297 -15.80 16.76 10.67
N GLN A 298 -16.35 16.28 11.78
CA GLN A 298 -16.97 14.95 11.89
C GLN A 298 -18.19 14.80 10.97
N ALA A 299 -19.02 15.84 10.84
CA ALA A 299 -20.17 15.83 9.94
C ALA A 299 -19.72 15.78 8.46
N PHE A 300 -18.69 16.54 8.10
CA PHE A 300 -18.09 16.47 6.76
C PHE A 300 -17.54 15.07 6.46
N PHE A 301 -16.75 14.52 7.40
CA PHE A 301 -16.20 13.17 7.30
C PHE A 301 -17.30 12.12 7.13
N ALA A 302 -18.33 12.13 7.97
CA ALA A 302 -19.43 11.18 7.88
C ALA A 302 -20.13 11.23 6.51
N LYS A 303 -20.38 12.43 5.98
CA LYS A 303 -20.95 12.61 4.64
C LYS A 303 -20.06 12.01 3.55
N ARG A 304 -18.74 12.22 3.62
CA ARG A 304 -17.79 11.67 2.64
C ARG A 304 -17.63 10.15 2.78
N LYS A 305 -17.64 9.62 4.01
CA LYS A 305 -17.63 8.18 4.26
C LYS A 305 -18.84 7.50 3.61
N THR A 306 -20.05 8.04 3.79
CA THR A 306 -21.25 7.52 3.12
C THR A 306 -21.12 7.54 1.61
N HIS A 307 -20.63 8.64 1.03
CA HIS A 307 -20.39 8.71 -0.41
C HIS A 307 -19.43 7.62 -0.91
N TRP A 308 -18.30 7.39 -0.22
CA TRP A 308 -17.36 6.36 -0.63
C TRP A 308 -17.89 4.93 -0.42
N GLN A 309 -18.71 4.70 0.61
CA GLN A 309 -19.40 3.42 0.80
C GLN A 309 -20.36 3.12 -0.37
N GLU A 310 -21.12 4.12 -0.82
CA GLU A 310 -22.00 3.99 -2.00
C GLU A 310 -21.19 3.73 -3.27
N ARG A 311 -20.06 4.43 -3.46
CA ARG A 311 -19.15 4.20 -4.60
C ARG A 311 -18.58 2.78 -4.59
N LEU A 312 -18.06 2.29 -3.45
CA LEU A 312 -17.53 0.94 -3.30
C LEU A 312 -18.58 -0.13 -3.58
N THR A 313 -19.81 0.07 -3.08
CA THR A 313 -20.94 -0.83 -3.34
C THR A 313 -21.22 -0.97 -4.84
N ALA A 314 -21.07 0.11 -5.61
CA ALA A 314 -21.28 0.09 -7.06
C ALA A 314 -20.15 -0.59 -7.86
N LEU A 315 -19.01 -0.91 -7.23
CA LEU A 315 -17.89 -1.60 -7.86
C LEU A 315 -18.02 -3.13 -7.80
N HIS A 316 -18.89 -3.66 -6.95
CA HIS A 316 -19.31 -5.07 -6.95
C HIS A 316 -20.20 -5.34 -8.18
#